data_AF-A0A7V7D301-F1
#
_entry.id   AF-A0A7V7D301-F1
#
_cell.length_a   1.000
_cell.length_b   1.000
_cell.length_c   1.000
_cell.angle_alpha   90.00
_cell.angle_beta   90.00
_cell.angle_gamma   90.00
#
_symmetry.space_group_name_H-M   'P 1'
#
loop_
_entity.id
_entity.type
_entity.pdbx_description
1 polymer ?
#
loop_
_entity_poly.entity_id
_entity_poly.type
_entity_poly.pdbx_seq_one_letter_code
_entity_poly.pdbx_strand_id
1 'polypeptide(L)'
;MRFLFHQAVKDIGLDQPKRVIGNVNFLQPTPHSLRHSFAVNTLLKIRERGGNPQNALPILAAYMGHSEYKYTSVYLRVTDALSRKNLVDFSLWQERKE
;
A
#
# COMPACT_ATOMS: atom_id res chain seq x y z
N MET A 1 -20.28 2.50 10.09
CA MET A 1 -19.32 2.55 8.97
C MET A 1 -18.43 1.32 8.84
N ARG A 2 -17.73 0.88 9.90
CA ARG A 2 -16.89 -0.34 9.84
C ARG A 2 -17.68 -1.59 9.42
N PHE A 3 -18.85 -1.83 10.00
CA PHE A 3 -19.70 -2.98 9.63
C PHE A 3 -20.05 -3.01 8.14
N LEU A 4 -20.56 -1.90 7.59
CA LEU A 4 -20.91 -1.78 6.17
C LEU A 4 -19.72 -2.01 5.25
N PHE A 5 -18.53 -1.53 5.61
CA PHE A 5 -17.32 -1.77 4.85
C PHE A 5 -16.96 -3.26 4.79
N HIS A 6 -16.98 -3.97 5.94
CA HIS A 6 -16.65 -5.40 5.96
C HIS A 6 -17.70 -6.22 5.20
N GLN A 7 -18.98 -5.86 5.31
CA GLN A 7 -20.04 -6.50 4.52
C GLN A 7 -19.79 -6.29 3.02
N ALA A 8 -19.53 -5.05 2.57
CA ALA A 8 -19.24 -4.78 1.17
C ALA A 8 -18.00 -5.53 0.67
N VAL A 9 -16.93 -5.58 1.47
CA VAL A 9 -15.70 -6.33 1.13
C VAL A 9 -15.97 -7.83 1.01
N LYS A 10 -16.83 -8.39 1.86
CA LYS A 10 -17.27 -9.78 1.78
C LYS A 10 -18.12 -10.04 0.54
N ASP A 11 -19.06 -9.14 0.25
CA ASP A 11 -19.97 -9.25 -0.90
C ASP A 11 -19.22 -9.23 -2.25
N ILE A 12 -18.13 -8.45 -2.34
CA ILE A 12 -17.26 -8.40 -3.54
C ILE A 12 -16.15 -9.46 -3.55
N GLY A 13 -16.12 -10.37 -2.56
CA GLY A 13 -15.15 -11.46 -2.50
C GLY A 13 -13.71 -11.04 -2.19
N LEU A 14 -13.50 -9.87 -1.59
CA LEU A 14 -12.17 -9.36 -1.20
C LEU A 14 -11.89 -9.53 0.30
N ASP A 15 -12.79 -10.18 1.05
CA ASP A 15 -12.55 -10.46 2.46
C ASP A 15 -11.41 -11.47 2.62
N GLN A 16 -10.45 -11.14 3.48
CA GLN A 16 -9.30 -11.99 3.75
C GLN A 16 -8.98 -11.92 5.25
N PRO A 17 -8.73 -13.07 5.90
CA PRO A 17 -8.33 -13.07 7.30
C PRO A 17 -6.96 -12.44 7.45
N LYS A 18 -6.68 -11.91 8.65
CA LYS A 18 -5.32 -11.51 9.00
C LYS A 18 -4.39 -12.72 8.84
N ARG A 19 -3.27 -12.53 8.16
CA ARG A 19 -2.24 -13.54 7.95
C ARG A 19 -0.88 -13.00 8.36
N VAL A 20 -0.06 -13.82 9.00
CA VAL A 20 1.33 -13.49 9.34
C VAL A 20 2.23 -14.40 8.51
N ILE A 21 3.19 -13.83 7.79
CA ILE A 21 4.21 -14.56 7.03
C ILE A 21 5.57 -13.98 7.40
N GLY A 22 6.45 -14.77 8.02
CA GLY A 22 7.69 -14.24 8.62
C GLY A 22 7.35 -13.11 9.61
N ASN A 23 8.07 -11.99 9.52
CA ASN A 23 7.74 -10.79 10.31
C ASN A 23 6.74 -9.84 9.65
N VAL A 24 6.08 -10.20 8.55
CA VAL A 24 5.05 -9.36 7.92
C VAL A 24 3.64 -9.75 8.33
N ASN A 25 2.93 -8.72 8.78
CA ASN A 25 1.50 -8.77 9.09
C ASN A 25 0.67 -8.32 7.88
N PHE A 26 -0.04 -9.24 7.25
CA PHE A 26 -1.11 -8.95 6.31
C PHE A 26 -2.42 -8.80 7.09
N LEU A 27 -2.86 -7.56 7.27
CA LEU A 27 -4.11 -7.27 7.99
C LEU A 27 -5.34 -7.54 7.11
N GLN A 28 -6.48 -7.78 7.76
CA GLN A 28 -7.78 -7.78 7.09
C GLN A 28 -8.03 -6.40 6.43
N PRO A 29 -8.75 -6.32 5.30
CA PRO A 29 -9.05 -5.04 4.67
C PRO A 29 -9.82 -4.15 5.64
N THR A 30 -9.41 -2.89 5.68
CA THR A 30 -10.09 -1.84 6.45
C THR A 30 -10.40 -0.66 5.52
N PRO A 31 -11.23 0.31 5.93
CA PRO A 31 -11.40 1.53 5.15
C PRO A 31 -10.06 2.24 4.84
N HIS A 32 -9.07 2.16 5.75
CA HIS A 32 -7.74 2.72 5.51
C HIS A 32 -6.97 1.98 4.41
N SER A 33 -7.25 0.69 4.18
CA SER A 33 -6.67 -0.07 3.07
C SER A 33 -7.02 0.54 1.71
N LEU A 34 -8.18 1.18 1.54
CA LEU A 34 -8.52 1.91 0.32
C LEU A 34 -7.57 3.08 0.05
N ARG A 35 -7.17 3.80 1.11
CA ARG A 35 -6.20 4.90 1.01
C ARG A 35 -4.82 4.40 0.61
N HIS A 36 -4.40 3.25 1.15
CA HIS A 36 -3.16 2.60 0.72
C HIS A 36 -3.24 2.16 -0.76
N SER A 37 -4.31 1.48 -1.16
CA SER A 37 -4.52 1.04 -2.54
C SER A 37 -4.53 2.22 -3.51
N PHE A 38 -5.16 3.34 -3.15
CA PHE A 38 -5.15 4.56 -3.95
C PHE A 38 -3.72 5.08 -4.17
N ALA A 39 -2.92 5.16 -3.11
CA ALA A 39 -1.55 5.66 -3.19
C ALA A 39 -0.66 4.77 -4.07
N VAL A 40 -0.70 3.45 -3.85
CA VAL A 40 0.08 2.46 -4.62
C VAL A 40 -0.33 2.50 -6.09
N ASN A 41 -1.62 2.41 -6.41
CA ASN A 41 -2.09 2.41 -7.79
C ASN A 41 -1.79 3.72 -8.51
N THR A 42 -1.81 4.86 -7.82
CA THR A 42 -1.44 6.15 -8.41
C THR A 42 0.03 6.15 -8.84
N LEU A 43 0.93 5.70 -7.97
CA LEU A 43 2.36 5.62 -8.26
C LEU A 43 2.67 4.58 -9.36
N LEU A 44 1.97 3.44 -9.37
CA LEU A 44 2.08 2.44 -10.45
C LEU A 44 1.68 3.03 -11.80
N LYS A 45 0.52 3.70 -11.89
CA LYS A 45 0.04 4.32 -13.12
C LYS A 45 0.99 5.41 -13.64
N ILE A 46 1.62 6.17 -12.75
CA ILE A 46 2.62 7.17 -13.14
C ILE A 46 3.84 6.49 -13.76
N ARG A 47 4.32 5.40 -13.16
CA ARG A 47 5.41 4.60 -13.70
C ARG A 47 5.07 3.97 -15.05
N GLU A 48 3.88 3.37 -15.18
CA GLU A 48 3.42 2.75 -16.43
C GLU A 48 3.35 3.75 -17.60
N ARG A 49 3.10 5.02 -17.31
CA ARG A 49 3.14 6.12 -18.29
C ARG A 49 4.56 6.63 -18.60
N GLY A 50 5.60 6.00 -18.04
CA GLY A 50 6.99 6.43 -18.16
C GLY A 50 7.40 7.58 -17.24
N GLY A 51 6.52 7.99 -16.32
CA GLY A 51 6.81 9.05 -15.34
C GLY A 51 7.59 8.54 -14.12
N ASN A 52 8.27 9.45 -13.42
CA ASN A 52 8.97 9.14 -12.18
C ASN A 52 8.02 9.26 -10.97
N PRO A 53 7.69 8.16 -10.26
CA PRO A 53 6.80 8.21 -9.10
C PRO A 53 7.33 9.05 -7.93
N GLN A 54 8.65 9.23 -7.82
CA GLN A 54 9.29 10.07 -6.81
C GLN A 54 8.83 11.53 -6.93
N ASN A 55 8.68 12.02 -8.17
CA ASN A 55 8.26 13.40 -8.45
C ASN A 55 6.79 13.63 -8.09
N ALA A 56 5.99 12.58 -8.04
CA ALA A 56 4.57 12.65 -7.70
C ALA A 56 4.31 12.65 -6.19
N LEU A 57 5.30 12.29 -5.38
CA LEU A 57 5.13 12.14 -3.93
C LEU A 57 4.69 13.41 -3.20
N PRO A 58 5.18 14.63 -3.51
CA PRO A 58 4.69 15.84 -2.83
C PRO A 58 3.20 16.09 -3.09
N ILE A 59 2.77 15.88 -4.33
CA ILE A 59 1.36 16.03 -4.75
C ILE A 59 0.49 14.96 -4.09
N LEU A 60 0.95 13.71 -4.10
CA LEU A 60 0.25 12.59 -3.48
C LEU A 60 0.17 12.76 -1.95
N ALA A 61 1.22 13.29 -1.32
CA ALA A 61 1.23 13.60 0.11
C ALA A 61 0.17 14.64 0.46
N ALA A 62 0.09 15.74 -0.30
CA ALA A 62 -0.92 16.77 -0.11
C ALA A 62 -2.35 16.21 -0.30
N TYR A 63 -2.58 15.44 -1.36
CA TYR A 63 -3.88 14.81 -1.63
C TYR A 63 -4.32 13.86 -0.51
N MET A 64 -3.37 13.15 0.09
CA MET A 64 -3.63 12.26 1.21
C MET A 64 -3.70 12.98 2.56
N GLY A 65 -3.36 14.26 2.63
CA GLY A 65 -3.28 15.00 3.89
C GLY A 65 -2.15 14.49 4.80
N HIS A 66 -1.01 14.10 4.23
CA HIS A 66 0.19 13.82 5.01
C HIS A 66 0.90 15.12 5.38
N SER A 67 1.13 15.31 6.68
CA SER A 67 1.91 16.44 7.21
C SER A 67 3.38 16.37 6.83
N GLU A 68 3.91 15.15 6.60
CA GLU A 68 5.29 14.92 6.23
C GLU A 68 5.42 13.97 5.04
N TYR A 69 6.31 14.32 4.12
CA TYR A 69 6.61 13.55 2.91
C TYR A 69 7.07 12.10 3.20
N LYS A 70 7.73 11.87 4.34
CA LYS A 70 8.23 10.55 4.75
C LYS A 70 7.12 9.50 4.88
N TYR A 71 5.88 9.92 5.15
CA TYR A 71 4.74 9.01 5.26
C TYR A 71 4.23 8.53 3.89
N THR A 72 4.55 9.26 2.81
CA THR A 72 4.18 8.89 1.43
C THR A 72 5.29 8.07 0.76
N SER A 73 6.56 8.24 1.15
CA SER A 73 7.68 7.51 0.55
C SER A 73 7.64 6.00 0.78
N VAL A 74 6.89 5.54 1.79
CA VAL A 74 6.62 4.11 2.04
C VAL A 74 5.96 3.44 0.83
N TYR A 75 5.14 4.16 0.05
CA TYR A 75 4.46 3.58 -1.11
C TYR A 75 5.36 3.31 -2.30
N LEU A 76 6.47 4.04 -2.46
CA LEU A 76 7.45 3.75 -3.52
C LEU A 76 8.01 2.33 -3.39
N ARG A 77 8.24 1.90 -2.15
CA ARG A 77 8.78 0.55 -1.87
C ARG A 77 7.79 -0.53 -2.25
N VAL A 78 6.50 -0.29 -2.01
CA VAL A 78 5.43 -1.22 -2.41
C VAL A 78 5.28 -1.26 -3.92
N THR A 79 5.35 -0.11 -4.60
CA THR A 79 5.33 -0.08 -6.07
C THR A 79 6.54 -0.78 -6.69
N ASP A 80 7.72 -0.66 -6.08
CA ASP A 80 8.93 -1.34 -6.54
C ASP A 80 8.89 -2.84 -6.27
N ALA A 81 8.36 -3.27 -5.11
CA ALA A 81 8.16 -4.69 -4.78
C ALA A 81 7.11 -5.38 -5.67
N LEU A 82 6.18 -4.63 -6.26
CA LEU A 82 5.27 -5.16 -7.30
C LEU A 82 5.97 -5.31 -8.67
N SER A 83 7.07 -4.61 -8.91
CA SER A 83 7.85 -4.72 -10.16
C SER A 83 8.93 -5.82 -10.14
N ARG A 84 9.34 -6.27 -8.95
CA ARG A 84 10.31 -7.36 -8.78
C ARG A 84 9.73 -8.38 -7.81
N LYS A 85 9.50 -9.59 -8.33
CA LYS A 85 9.08 -10.81 -7.62
C LYS A 85 9.04 -10.69 -6.07
N ASN A 86 7.81 -10.56 -5.59
CA ASN A 86 7.30 -11.00 -4.28
C ASN A 86 7.32 -10.01 -3.11
N LEU A 87 6.15 -9.91 -2.47
CA LEU A 87 5.90 -9.40 -1.11
C LEU A 87 6.84 -10.03 -0.04
N VAL A 88 7.50 -11.14 -0.38
CA VAL A 88 8.55 -11.80 0.42
C VAL A 88 9.77 -10.88 0.58
N ASP A 89 10.19 -10.16 -0.48
CA ASP A 89 11.31 -9.23 -0.41
C ASP A 89 11.01 -8.02 0.49
N PHE A 90 9.75 -7.57 0.51
CA PHE A 90 9.28 -6.55 1.43
C PHE A 90 9.34 -7.04 2.89
N SER A 91 9.02 -8.32 3.13
CA SER A 91 9.06 -8.94 4.45
C SER A 91 10.47 -9.09 5.00
N LEU A 92 11.38 -9.65 4.20
CA LEU A 92 12.78 -9.84 4.58
C LEU A 92 13.51 -8.51 4.84
N TRP A 93 13.01 -7.39 4.31
CA TRP A 93 13.56 -6.08 4.59
C TRP A 93 13.07 -5.48 5.92
N GLN A 94 11.82 -5.72 6.32
CA GLN A 94 11.32 -5.30 7.64
C GLN A 94 12.13 -5.93 8.78
N GLU A 95 12.56 -7.18 8.61
CA GLU A 95 13.38 -7.93 9.58
C GLU A 95 14.77 -7.32 9.80
N ARG A 96 15.38 -6.71 8.77
CA ARG A 96 16.70 -6.07 8.87
C ARG A 96 16.69 -4.71 9.61
N LYS A 97 15.55 -4.33 10.17
CA LYS A 97 15.36 -3.06 10.88
C LYS A 97 15.22 -3.22 12.40
N GLU A 98 15.31 -4.46 12.90
CA GLU A 98 15.59 -4.75 14.32
C GLU A 98 17.10 -4.73 14.59
#